data_AF-D1AH88-F1
#
_entry.id   AF-D1AH88-F1
#
_cell.length_a   1.000
_cell.length_b   1.000
_cell.length_c   1.000
_cell.angle_alpha   90.00
_cell.angle_beta   90.00
_cell.angle_gamma   90.00
#
_symmetry.space_group_name_H-M   'P 1'
#
loop_
_entity.id
_entity.type
_entity.pdbx_description
1 polymer ?
#
loop_
_entity_poly.entity_id
_entity_poly.type
_entity_poly.pdbx_seq_one_letter_code
_entity_poly.pdbx_strand_id
1 'polypeptide(L)'
;MIKKLLILAGLFIVFQFGYSLSCIASYYRVVDGVLRYTGAGQNRVVKNVDIETFEDLDWAFGKDKNRVYYLGQNIKNIDAKTFEVIHEYKPIPEFIKSPVPTCGPPNIEKFKDKNGTYELKDIQNGKLQLEE
;
A
#
# COMPACT_ATOMS: atom_id res chain seq x y z
N MET A 1 7.25 51.48 -10.98
CA MET A 1 7.75 50.14 -11.40
C MET A 1 7.58 49.04 -10.34
N ILE A 2 6.91 49.28 -9.20
CA ILE A 2 6.85 48.34 -8.06
C ILE A 2 5.64 47.36 -8.13
N LYS A 3 4.61 47.66 -8.92
CA LYS A 3 3.37 46.84 -8.96
C LYS A 3 3.50 45.50 -9.73
N LYS A 4 4.51 45.34 -10.60
CA LYS A 4 4.76 44.07 -11.31
C LYS A 4 5.60 43.06 -10.51
N LEU A 5 6.29 43.52 -9.45
CA LEU A 5 7.18 42.66 -8.64
C LEU A 5 6.40 41.79 -7.63
N LEU A 6 5.23 42.26 -7.18
CA LEU A 6 4.40 41.53 -6.20
C LEU A 6 3.65 40.33 -6.81
N ILE A 7 3.41 40.33 -8.12
CA ILE A 7 2.75 39.22 -8.82
C ILE A 7 3.72 38.04 -9.02
N LEU A 8 5.03 38.29 -9.08
CA LEU A 8 6.04 37.25 -9.25
C LEU A 8 6.39 36.54 -7.91
N ALA A 9 6.32 37.26 -6.79
CA ALA A 9 6.56 36.69 -5.46
C ALA A 9 5.43 35.76 -4.98
N GLY A 10 4.19 36.01 -5.44
CA GLY A 10 3.04 35.15 -5.11
C GLY A 10 3.10 33.74 -5.71
N LEU A 11 3.79 33.58 -6.86
CA LEU A 11 3.96 32.28 -7.53
C LEU A 11 5.06 31.41 -6.90
N PHE A 12 5.97 31.99 -6.11
CA PHE A 12 7.07 31.26 -5.47
C PHE A 12 6.64 30.59 -4.15
N ILE A 13 5.60 31.11 -3.48
CA ILE A 13 5.09 30.57 -2.21
C ILE A 13 4.30 29.27 -2.42
N VAL A 14 3.65 29.10 -3.59
CA VAL A 14 2.92 27.87 -3.92
C VAL A 14 3.87 26.69 -4.16
N PHE A 15 5.15 26.95 -4.45
CA PHE A 15 6.16 25.91 -4.70
C PHE A 15 6.80 25.36 -3.42
N GLN A 16 6.73 26.09 -2.30
CA GLN A 16 7.36 25.69 -1.03
C GLN A 16 6.39 24.95 -0.08
N PHE A 17 5.07 25.08 -0.28
CA PHE A 17 4.06 24.36 0.49
C PHE A 17 3.36 23.21 -0.29
N GLY A 18 3.72 23.02 -1.57
CA GLY A 18 3.25 21.87 -2.37
C GLY A 18 3.92 20.54 -2.00
N TYR A 19 5.00 20.57 -1.22
CA TYR A 19 5.68 19.38 -0.70
C TYR A 19 5.18 18.99 0.69
N SER A 20 3.88 19.04 0.89
CA SER A 20 3.20 18.42 2.03
C SER A 20 2.27 17.36 1.47
N LEU A 21 2.74 16.11 1.48
CA LEU A 21 2.02 14.83 1.51
C LEU A 21 3.11 13.75 1.42
N SER A 22 3.99 13.70 2.41
CA SER A 22 3.90 12.66 3.46
C SER A 22 3.30 11.37 2.88
N CYS A 23 4.17 10.47 2.45
CA CYS A 23 3.94 9.02 2.38
C CYS A 23 2.49 8.63 2.61
N ILE A 24 1.71 8.47 1.54
CA ILE A 24 0.34 7.99 1.68
C ILE A 24 0.46 6.51 2.04
N ALA A 25 0.46 6.23 3.35
CA ALA A 25 0.36 4.87 3.86
C ALA A 25 -0.89 4.25 3.27
N SER A 26 -0.76 3.01 2.80
CA SER A 26 -1.90 2.24 2.34
C SER A 26 -2.56 1.62 3.57
N TYR A 27 -3.87 1.74 3.70
CA TYR A 27 -4.59 1.24 4.87
C TYR A 27 -5.96 0.71 4.51
N TYR A 28 -6.47 -0.19 5.35
CA TYR A 28 -7.85 -0.61 5.34
C TYR A 28 -8.65 0.10 6.42
N ARG A 29 -9.92 0.43 6.14
CA ARG A 29 -10.85 0.98 7.14
C ARG A 29 -12.28 0.56 6.88
N VAL A 30 -13.06 0.38 7.94
CA VAL A 30 -14.50 0.18 7.84
C VAL A 30 -15.21 1.53 7.89
N VAL A 31 -16.04 1.82 6.90
CA VAL A 31 -16.90 3.00 6.84
C VAL A 31 -18.32 2.53 6.56
N ASP A 32 -19.26 2.85 7.45
CA ASP A 32 -20.67 2.44 7.34
C ASP A 32 -20.84 0.92 7.14
N GLY A 33 -20.05 0.12 7.86
CA GLY A 33 -20.07 -1.35 7.77
C GLY A 33 -19.41 -1.90 6.51
N VAL A 34 -18.78 -1.07 5.67
CA VAL A 34 -18.10 -1.48 4.44
C VAL A 34 -16.59 -1.34 4.60
N LEU A 35 -15.86 -2.43 4.40
CA LEU A 35 -14.39 -2.39 4.36
C LEU A 35 -13.90 -1.71 3.07
N ARG A 36 -12.99 -0.75 3.23
CA ARG A 36 -12.37 0.00 2.13
C ARG A 36 -10.86 -0.02 2.23
N TYR A 37 -10.21 -0.26 1.09
CA TYR A 37 -8.79 -0.07 0.89
C TYR A 37 -8.52 1.35 0.36
N THR A 38 -7.55 2.07 0.94
CA THR A 38 -7.05 3.35 0.41
C THR A 38 -5.53 3.31 0.35
N GLY A 39 -4.96 3.53 -0.83
CA GLY A 39 -3.51 3.50 -1.04
C GLY A 39 -3.14 3.37 -2.52
N ALA A 40 -1.89 3.70 -2.88
CA ALA A 40 -1.40 3.65 -4.27
C ALA A 40 -2.30 4.37 -5.30
N GLY A 41 -2.94 5.48 -4.90
CA GLY A 41 -3.87 6.24 -5.75
C GLY A 41 -5.25 5.57 -5.94
N GLN A 42 -5.55 4.52 -5.17
CA GLN A 42 -6.79 3.76 -5.25
C GLN A 42 -7.63 3.93 -3.98
N ASN A 43 -8.95 3.90 -4.13
CA ASN A 43 -9.92 3.77 -3.06
C ASN A 43 -10.96 2.73 -3.49
N ARG A 44 -10.97 1.57 -2.85
CA ARG A 44 -11.73 0.40 -3.29
C ARG A 44 -12.59 -0.14 -2.17
N VAL A 45 -13.83 -0.53 -2.49
CA VAL A 45 -14.61 -1.41 -1.63
C VAL A 45 -14.04 -2.80 -1.74
N VAL A 46 -13.74 -3.44 -0.62
CA VAL A 46 -13.31 -4.83 -0.58
C VAL A 46 -14.56 -5.71 -0.61
N LYS A 47 -14.76 -6.48 -1.69
CA LYS A 47 -15.96 -7.33 -1.80
C LYS A 47 -15.72 -8.69 -1.16
N ASN A 48 -16.82 -9.36 -0.82
CA ASN A 48 -16.85 -10.74 -0.33
C ASN A 48 -15.92 -11.00 0.87
N VAL A 49 -15.76 -9.98 1.73
CA VAL A 49 -14.87 -10.01 2.89
C VAL A 49 -15.64 -10.35 4.16
N ASP A 50 -15.05 -11.20 4.97
CA ASP A 50 -15.47 -11.43 6.34
C ASP A 50 -14.83 -10.37 7.25
N ILE A 51 -15.53 -9.25 7.42
CA ILE A 51 -15.06 -8.07 8.16
C ILE A 51 -14.71 -8.40 9.61
N GLU A 52 -15.44 -9.33 10.24
CA GLU A 52 -15.24 -9.69 11.66
C GLU A 52 -13.88 -10.35 11.89
N THR A 53 -13.33 -11.01 10.87
CA THR A 53 -12.05 -11.70 10.93
C THR A 53 -10.96 -11.03 10.09
N PHE A 54 -11.24 -9.83 9.58
CA PHE A 54 -10.29 -9.13 8.73
C PHE A 54 -9.10 -8.59 9.54
N GLU A 55 -7.91 -8.85 9.04
CA GLU A 55 -6.62 -8.40 9.55
C GLU A 55 -5.93 -7.54 8.48
N ASP A 56 -5.56 -6.30 8.84
CA ASP A 56 -4.66 -5.47 8.03
C ASP A 56 -3.22 -5.96 8.27
N LEU A 57 -2.53 -6.37 7.20
CA LEU A 57 -1.20 -6.99 7.24
C LEU A 57 -0.10 -6.04 6.72
N ASP A 58 -0.39 -4.73 6.68
CA ASP A 58 0.43 -3.64 6.15
C ASP A 58 0.62 -3.64 4.62
N TRP A 59 1.05 -2.47 4.10
CA TRP A 59 1.59 -2.28 2.74
C TRP A 59 0.73 -2.85 1.60
N ALA A 60 -0.58 -2.74 1.79
CA ALA A 60 -1.66 -3.18 0.90
C ALA A 60 -2.09 -4.65 0.99
N PHE A 61 -1.45 -5.47 1.81
CA PHE A 61 -1.97 -6.79 2.14
C PHE A 61 -3.00 -6.71 3.26
N GLY A 62 -4.03 -7.51 3.14
CA GLY A 62 -4.95 -7.81 4.24
C GLY A 62 -5.47 -9.23 4.07
N LYS A 63 -6.03 -9.83 5.10
CA LYS A 63 -6.66 -11.14 4.99
C LYS A 63 -7.90 -11.23 5.87
N ASP A 64 -8.80 -12.11 5.51
CA ASP A 64 -9.79 -12.63 6.45
C ASP A 64 -9.54 -14.14 6.67
N LYS A 65 -10.40 -14.82 7.43
CA LYS A 65 -10.23 -16.26 7.70
C LYS A 65 -10.25 -17.16 6.45
N ASN A 66 -10.72 -16.66 5.31
CA ASN A 66 -10.94 -17.39 4.07
C ASN A 66 -10.11 -16.89 2.88
N ARG A 67 -9.73 -15.60 2.85
CA ARG A 67 -9.19 -14.91 1.67
C ARG A 67 -8.03 -14.00 2.02
N VAL A 68 -7.17 -13.77 1.03
CA VAL A 68 -6.06 -12.80 1.09
C VAL A 68 -6.31 -11.73 0.06
N TYR A 69 -6.09 -10.49 0.44
CA TYR A 69 -6.34 -9.30 -0.36
C TYR A 69 -5.05 -8.55 -0.64
N TYR A 70 -4.93 -8.04 -1.87
CA TYR A 70 -3.89 -7.11 -2.29
C TYR A 70 -4.54 -5.91 -2.98
N LEU A 71 -4.23 -4.69 -2.49
CA LEU A 71 -4.85 -3.45 -2.95
C LEU A 71 -6.40 -3.52 -2.93
N GLY A 72 -6.95 -4.16 -1.90
CA GLY A 72 -8.40 -4.36 -1.74
C GLY A 72 -9.05 -5.39 -2.67
N GLN A 73 -8.28 -6.16 -3.45
CA GLN A 73 -8.81 -7.24 -4.31
C GLN A 73 -8.34 -8.60 -3.82
N ASN A 74 -9.19 -9.62 -3.94
CA ASN A 74 -8.87 -10.98 -3.53
C ASN A 74 -7.81 -11.61 -4.45
N ILE A 75 -6.79 -12.25 -3.88
CA ILE A 75 -5.79 -13.04 -4.62
C ILE A 75 -6.30 -14.47 -4.72
N LYS A 76 -6.59 -14.93 -5.95
CA LYS A 76 -7.12 -16.29 -6.16
C LYS A 76 -6.09 -17.35 -5.78
N ASN A 77 -6.62 -18.47 -5.27
CA ASN A 77 -5.86 -19.70 -4.99
C ASN A 77 -4.74 -19.54 -3.95
N ILE A 78 -4.86 -18.59 -3.03
CA ILE A 78 -3.99 -18.45 -1.87
C ILE A 78 -4.69 -18.97 -0.62
N ASP A 79 -4.01 -19.79 0.16
CA ASP A 79 -4.52 -20.30 1.44
C ASP A 79 -4.34 -19.24 2.54
N ALA A 80 -5.42 -18.55 2.89
CA ALA A 80 -5.42 -17.48 3.89
C ALA A 80 -4.99 -17.94 5.30
N LYS A 81 -5.25 -19.20 5.64
CA LYS A 81 -4.95 -19.76 6.97
C LYS A 81 -3.45 -19.86 7.23
N THR A 82 -2.69 -20.13 6.18
CA THR A 82 -1.22 -20.30 6.25
C THR A 82 -0.46 -19.16 5.59
N PHE A 83 -1.17 -18.11 5.16
CA PHE A 83 -0.59 -16.95 4.51
C PHE A 83 0.35 -16.17 5.43
N GLU A 84 1.54 -15.87 4.90
CA GLU A 84 2.56 -15.07 5.58
C GLU A 84 3.28 -14.17 4.57
N VAL A 85 3.42 -12.90 4.93
CA VAL A 85 4.26 -11.94 4.22
C VAL A 85 5.73 -12.18 4.60
N ILE A 86 6.61 -12.24 3.59
CA ILE A 86 8.05 -12.40 3.84
C ILE A 86 8.70 -11.01 3.85
N HIS A 87 9.04 -10.53 5.04
CA HIS A 87 9.76 -9.28 5.22
C HIS A 87 11.26 -9.48 4.98
N GLU A 88 11.75 -9.13 3.79
CA GLU A 88 13.18 -9.07 3.53
C GLU A 88 13.74 -7.72 4.02
N TYR A 89 14.48 -7.73 5.14
CA TYR A 89 15.24 -6.56 5.57
C TYR A 89 16.41 -6.33 4.61
N LYS A 90 16.26 -5.37 3.69
CA LYS A 90 17.37 -4.88 2.89
C LYS A 90 18.02 -3.71 3.65
N PRO A 91 19.26 -3.85 4.15
CA PRO A 91 19.92 -2.75 4.83
C PRO A 91 19.98 -1.55 3.86
N ILE A 92 19.37 -0.45 4.27
CA ILE A 92 19.39 0.80 3.52
C ILE A 92 20.86 1.25 3.48
N PRO A 93 21.47 1.42 2.29
CA PRO A 93 22.84 1.91 2.19
C PRO A 93 22.98 3.23 2.94
N GLU A 94 24.08 3.40 3.67
CA GLU A 94 24.25 4.52 4.61
C GLU A 94 24.10 5.90 3.96
N PHE A 95 24.44 6.02 2.67
CA PHE A 95 24.28 7.25 1.87
C PHE A 95 22.81 7.58 1.51
N ILE A 96 21.85 6.68 1.79
CA ILE A 96 20.39 6.89 1.63
C ILE A 96 19.72 7.09 2.99
N LYS A 97 20.46 7.10 4.12
CA LYS A 97 19.91 7.52 5.43
C LYS A 97 19.59 9.02 5.39
N SER A 98 18.48 9.36 4.76
CA SER A 98 17.88 10.68 4.84
C SER A 98 17.52 10.95 6.30
N PRO A 99 17.71 12.18 6.81
CA PRO A 99 17.20 12.58 8.13
C PRO A 99 15.67 12.59 8.19
N VAL A 100 14.99 12.46 7.04
CA VAL A 100 13.57 12.17 6.96
C VAL A 100 13.39 10.68 7.22
N PRO A 101 12.49 10.24 8.13
CA PRO A 101 12.10 8.84 8.19
C PRO A 101 11.67 8.44 6.78
N THR A 102 12.50 7.67 6.08
CA THR A 102 12.10 7.18 4.77
C THR A 102 10.92 6.29 5.07
N CYS A 103 9.75 6.65 4.54
CA CYS A 103 8.62 5.74 4.46
C CYS A 103 8.92 4.70 3.37
N GLY A 104 10.12 4.13 3.41
CA GLY A 104 10.57 3.06 2.57
C GLY A 104 10.10 1.78 3.24
N PRO A 105 9.02 1.14 2.76
CA PRO A 105 8.65 -0.17 3.23
C PRO A 105 9.84 -1.14 3.20
N PRO A 106 9.85 -2.20 4.01
CA PRO A 106 10.39 -3.45 3.49
C PRO A 106 9.64 -3.74 2.19
N ASN A 107 10.33 -3.70 1.04
CA ASN A 107 9.73 -4.12 -0.22
C ASN A 107 9.23 -5.56 -0.02
N ILE A 108 7.92 -5.74 0.17
CA ILE A 108 7.32 -7.07 0.21
C ILE A 108 7.42 -7.60 -1.22
N GLU A 109 8.50 -8.29 -1.49
CA GLU A 109 8.76 -8.91 -2.79
C GLU A 109 8.17 -10.31 -2.82
N LYS A 110 7.94 -10.94 -1.66
CA LYS A 110 7.52 -12.33 -1.53
C LYS A 110 6.50 -12.52 -0.41
N PHE A 111 5.68 -13.55 -0.60
CA PHE A 111 4.78 -14.08 0.40
C PHE A 111 4.67 -15.59 0.20
N LYS A 112 4.15 -16.31 1.18
CA LYS A 112 3.98 -17.76 1.11
C LYS A 112 2.66 -18.19 1.70
N ASP A 113 2.24 -19.38 1.31
CA ASP A 113 1.20 -20.16 1.97
C ASP A 113 1.67 -21.63 2.06
N LYS A 114 0.79 -22.55 2.46
CA LYS A 114 1.08 -23.99 2.50
C LYS A 114 1.44 -24.61 1.13
N ASN A 115 1.04 -23.99 0.03
CA ASN A 115 1.22 -24.49 -1.33
C ASN A 115 2.54 -24.00 -1.95
N GLY A 116 3.14 -22.93 -1.41
CA GLY A 116 4.48 -22.50 -1.79
C GLY A 116 4.79 -21.04 -1.50
N THR A 117 5.88 -20.57 -2.10
CA THR A 117 6.32 -19.18 -2.05
C THR A 117 6.03 -18.52 -3.39
N TYR A 118 5.54 -17.29 -3.34
CA TYR A 118 5.15 -16.47 -4.47
C TYR A 118 5.89 -15.15 -4.42
N GLU A 119 6.05 -14.55 -5.60
CA GLU A 119 6.57 -13.20 -5.72
C GLU A 119 5.46 -12.21 -6.01
N LEU A 120 5.59 -10.96 -5.56
CA LEU A 120 4.63 -9.90 -5.87
C LEU A 120 4.46 -9.71 -7.39
N LYS A 121 5.55 -9.93 -8.16
CA LYS A 121 5.52 -9.89 -9.62
C LYS A 121 4.59 -10.95 -10.24
N ASP A 122 4.29 -12.04 -9.51
CA ASP A 122 3.35 -13.06 -9.97
C ASP A 122 1.91 -12.51 -10.02
N ILE A 123 1.58 -11.50 -9.22
CA ILE A 123 0.30 -10.78 -9.34
C ILE A 123 0.36 -9.83 -10.55
N GLN A 124 1.47 -9.09 -10.68
CA GLN A 124 1.65 -8.06 -11.72
C GLN A 124 1.68 -8.66 -13.14
N ASN A 125 2.26 -9.84 -13.30
CA ASN A 125 2.31 -10.56 -14.58
C ASN A 125 1.06 -11.42 -14.84
N GLY A 126 0.09 -11.44 -13.92
CA GLY A 126 -1.16 -12.17 -14.04
C GLY A 126 -1.08 -13.68 -13.78
N LYS A 127 0.07 -14.22 -13.34
CA LYS A 127 0.20 -15.62 -12.90
C LYS A 127 -0.69 -15.91 -11.69
N LEU A 128 -0.79 -14.98 -10.77
CA LEU A 128 -1.79 -14.94 -9.71
C LEU A 128 -2.86 -13.93 -10.09
N GLN A 129 -4.10 -14.42 -10.19
CA GLN A 129 -5.23 -13.60 -10.63
C GLN A 129 -5.85 -12.87 -9.45
N LEU A 130 -6.24 -11.61 -9.69
CA LEU A 130 -7.05 -10.83 -8.76
C LEU A 130 -8.54 -10.97 -9.10
N GLU A 131 -9.37 -10.97 -8.07
CA GLU A 131 -10.82 -10.94 -8.17
C GLU A 131 -11.36 -9.73 -7.43
N GLU A 132 -12.30 -9.02 -8.07
CA GLU A 132 -13.00 -7.91 -7.44
C GLU A 132 -14.03 -8.36 -6.40
#